data_AF-A0A811MZ48-F1
#
_entry.id   AF-A0A811MZ48-F1
#
_cell.length_a   1.000
_cell.length_b   1.000
_cell.length_c   1.000
_cell.angle_alpha   90.00
_cell.angle_beta   90.00
_cell.angle_gamma   90.00
#
_symmetry.space_group_name_H-M   'P 1'
#
loop_
_entity.id
_entity.type
_entity.pdbx_description
1 polymer ?
#
loop_
_entity_poly.entity_id
_entity_poly.type
_entity_poly.pdbx_seq_one_letter_code
_entity_poly.pdbx_strand_id
1 'polypeptide(L)'
;MDPCPFVRVLVGNLALRMPVAPPAAGAGAGVHPSTSPCYCKIRLGKMPVQSVPAPLVVSDGGEQTPASGALAAAFHLSKADLAWFNGKPSLFSSRGEASLKVSVYAGRKGSTCGVSSGRLLGKATIPLDLKGAEAKPAVLHSGWISIGKRAGKVCPAAATELSLTIRAEPDPRFVFEFDGEPECSPQVLQVGSSMKQPMFTCKFGCRSNSDLRRPGCSRSATPRRRPRSARGGR
;
A
#
# COMPACT_ATOMS: atom_id res chain seq x y z
N MET A 1 -17.95 -17.12 -1.41
CA MET A 1 -17.57 -15.70 -1.32
C MET A 1 -17.20 -15.47 0.11
N ASP A 2 -15.94 -15.72 0.43
CA ASP A 2 -15.51 -15.67 1.81
C ASP A 2 -14.84 -14.31 2.04
N PRO A 3 -15.20 -13.57 3.11
CA PRO A 3 -14.48 -12.37 3.46
C PRO A 3 -13.04 -12.76 3.74
N CYS A 4 -12.11 -12.33 2.89
CA CYS A 4 -10.70 -12.55 3.13
C CYS A 4 -10.22 -11.44 4.08
N PRO A 5 -9.62 -11.79 5.24
CA PRO A 5 -9.15 -10.80 6.20
C PRO A 5 -7.86 -10.18 5.65
N PHE A 6 -7.99 -9.07 4.91
CA PHE A 6 -6.86 -8.19 4.66
C PHE A 6 -6.75 -7.19 5.80
N VAL A 7 -5.53 -6.70 6.02
CA VAL A 7 -5.25 -5.62 6.97
C VAL A 7 -4.56 -4.51 6.20
N ARG A 8 -4.91 -3.27 6.51
CA ARG A 8 -4.17 -2.11 6.03
C ARG A 8 -3.41 -1.46 7.17
N VAL A 9 -2.11 -1.25 6.98
CA VAL A 9 -1.27 -0.44 7.86
C VAL A 9 -1.12 0.95 7.27
N LEU A 10 -1.61 1.94 8.00
CA LEU A 10 -1.60 3.34 7.63
C LEU A 10 -0.55 4.12 8.43
N VAL A 11 0.22 4.94 7.73
CA VAL A 11 1.15 5.91 8.34
C VAL A 11 0.64 7.30 8.01
N GLY A 12 0.37 8.10 9.03
CA GLY A 12 -0.11 9.49 8.90
C GLY A 12 0.60 10.41 9.87
N ASN A 13 0.17 11.67 9.89
CA ASN A 13 0.67 12.71 10.80
C ASN A 13 2.21 12.85 10.78
N LEU A 14 2.79 12.71 9.60
CA LEU A 14 4.24 12.77 9.40
C LEU A 14 4.73 14.21 9.57
N ALA A 15 5.63 14.45 10.53
CA ALA A 15 6.24 15.76 10.75
C ALA A 15 7.70 15.63 11.17
N LEU A 16 8.54 16.57 10.75
CA LEU A 16 9.98 16.58 11.03
C LEU A 16 10.36 17.85 11.78
N ARG A 17 11.00 17.70 12.95
CA ARG A 17 11.59 18.78 13.71
C ARG A 17 13.11 18.64 13.64
N MET A 18 13.79 19.69 13.21
CA MET A 18 15.25 19.71 13.11
C MET A 18 15.83 20.76 14.06
N PRO A 19 17.01 20.52 14.67
CA PRO A 19 17.71 21.54 15.42
C PRO A 19 18.03 22.73 14.52
N VAL A 20 17.68 23.93 14.97
CA VAL A 20 18.12 25.17 14.33
C VAL A 20 19.58 25.38 14.73
N ALA A 21 20.50 25.30 13.77
CA ALA A 21 21.88 25.69 14.02
C ALA A 21 21.96 27.22 13.95
N PRO A 22 22.64 27.91 14.90
CA PRO A 22 22.92 29.32 14.74
C PRO A 22 23.73 29.52 13.44
N PRO A 23 23.48 30.60 12.67
CA PRO A 23 24.25 30.89 11.48
C PRO A 23 25.74 30.93 11.84
N ALA A 24 26.56 30.19 11.10
CA ALA A 24 28.01 30.25 11.27
C ALA A 24 28.45 31.70 11.00
N ALA A 25 29.23 32.28 11.92
CA ALA A 25 29.80 33.61 11.74
C ALA A 25 30.58 33.64 10.41
N GLY A 26 30.10 34.43 9.44
CA GLY A 26 30.71 34.58 8.13
C GLY A 26 30.06 33.80 6.97
N ALA A 27 28.98 33.03 7.18
CA ALA A 27 28.24 32.43 6.08
C ALA A 27 27.30 33.47 5.43
N GLY A 28 27.74 34.08 4.32
CA GLY A 28 26.87 34.94 3.50
C GLY A 28 25.60 34.21 3.04
N ALA A 29 24.49 34.94 2.92
CA ALA A 29 23.11 34.59 2.49
C ALA A 29 22.86 33.16 1.95
N GLY A 30 23.19 32.14 2.74
CA GLY A 30 23.06 30.74 2.38
C GLY A 30 21.70 30.20 2.82
N VAL A 31 21.11 29.35 1.98
CA VAL A 31 19.86 28.62 2.25
C VAL A 31 19.97 27.89 3.59
N HIS A 32 19.22 28.34 4.60
CA HIS A 32 19.24 27.77 5.95
C HIS A 32 18.97 26.25 5.87
N PRO A 33 19.64 25.38 6.66
CA PRO A 33 19.42 23.93 6.58
C PRO A 33 17.95 23.50 6.76
N SER A 34 17.13 24.31 7.45
CA SER A 34 15.68 24.09 7.58
C SER A 34 14.84 24.49 6.36
N THR A 35 15.44 25.01 5.30
CA THR A 35 14.74 25.44 4.07
C THR A 35 14.97 24.49 2.89
N SER A 36 15.84 23.49 3.06
CA SER A 36 15.98 22.41 2.07
C SER A 36 14.81 21.44 2.15
N PRO A 37 14.21 21.02 1.01
CA PRO A 37 13.13 20.05 1.01
C PRO A 37 13.60 18.75 1.66
N CYS A 38 12.75 18.13 2.48
CA CYS A 38 13.03 16.83 3.09
C CYS A 38 12.03 15.79 2.58
N TYR A 39 12.46 14.53 2.55
CA TYR A 39 11.60 13.42 2.19
C TYR A 39 11.89 12.18 3.01
N CYS A 40 10.85 11.38 3.24
CA CYS A 40 10.92 10.10 3.91
C CYS A 40 10.90 8.97 2.89
N LYS A 41 11.62 7.89 3.19
CA LYS A 41 11.43 6.56 2.61
C LYS A 41 10.89 5.65 3.69
N ILE A 42 9.66 5.15 3.51
CA ILE A 42 8.90 4.35 4.47
C ILE A 42 8.77 2.94 3.92
N ARG A 43 9.11 1.93 4.73
CA ARG A 43 9.07 0.52 4.32
C ARG A 43 8.53 -0.35 5.46
N LEU A 44 7.60 -1.23 5.16
CA LEU A 44 7.12 -2.26 6.09
C LEU A 44 7.65 -3.62 5.67
N GLY A 45 8.51 -4.25 6.48
CA GLY A 45 9.07 -5.58 6.17
C GLY A 45 9.70 -5.65 4.76
N LYS A 46 9.26 -6.61 3.95
CA LYS A 46 9.72 -6.79 2.55
C LYS A 46 8.92 -6.00 1.51
N MET A 47 7.89 -5.24 1.92
CA MET A 47 7.01 -4.50 1.02
C MET A 47 7.75 -3.40 0.24
N PRO A 48 7.21 -2.93 -0.91
CA PRO A 48 7.76 -1.82 -1.67
C PRO A 48 7.92 -0.55 -0.82
N VAL A 49 9.01 0.18 -1.07
CA VAL A 49 9.29 1.44 -0.37
C VAL A 49 8.38 2.55 -0.89
N GLN A 50 7.71 3.25 0.00
CA GLN A 50 6.94 4.45 -0.33
C GLN A 50 7.77 5.69 0.03
N SER A 51 7.85 6.66 -0.90
CA SER A 51 8.66 7.85 -0.71
C SER A 51 7.80 9.10 -0.80
N VAL A 52 7.77 9.86 0.29
CA VAL A 52 6.88 11.00 0.49
C VAL A 52 7.63 12.22 1.00
N PRO A 53 7.17 13.44 0.68
CA PRO A 53 7.67 14.66 1.30
C PRO A 53 7.51 14.61 2.83
N ALA A 54 8.46 15.20 3.55
CA ALA A 54 8.42 15.32 5.01
C ALA A 54 8.17 16.79 5.37
N PRO A 55 6.98 17.16 5.87
CA PRO A 55 6.69 18.51 6.33
C PRO A 55 7.64 18.89 7.48
N LEU A 56 8.32 20.02 7.34
CA LEU A 56 9.16 20.58 8.38
C LEU A 56 8.29 21.41 9.33
N VAL A 57 8.32 21.10 10.62
CA VAL A 57 7.72 21.95 11.65
C VAL A 57 8.79 22.92 12.12
N VAL A 58 8.61 24.20 11.81
CA VAL A 58 9.44 25.28 12.34
C VAL A 58 8.91 25.60 13.73
N SER A 59 9.74 25.42 14.77
CA SER A 59 9.38 25.79 16.14
C SER A 59 9.38 27.31 16.28
N ASP A 60 8.31 27.96 15.82
CA ASP A 60 8.11 29.40 15.96
C ASP A 60 6.83 29.62 16.78
N GLY A 61 6.91 29.40 18.09
CA GLY A 61 5.97 29.83 19.15
C GLY A 61 4.46 29.53 19.04
N GLY A 62 3.98 29.01 17.92
CA GLY A 62 2.57 28.79 17.62
C GLY A 62 2.28 27.32 17.40
N GLU A 63 1.21 26.83 18.02
CA GLU A 63 0.66 25.50 17.78
C GLU A 63 0.29 25.34 16.31
N GLN A 64 1.21 24.77 15.52
CA GLN A 64 0.88 24.23 14.21
C GLN A 64 0.21 22.87 14.43
N THR A 65 -1.12 22.89 14.47
CA THR A 65 -1.95 21.68 14.40
C THR A 65 -1.57 20.92 13.12
N PRO A 66 -0.99 19.71 13.21
CA PRO A 66 -0.72 18.92 12.01
C PRO A 66 -2.03 18.69 11.28
N ALA A 67 -2.03 18.89 9.96
CA ALA A 67 -3.20 18.67 9.11
C ALA A 67 -3.75 17.25 9.34
N SER A 68 -4.76 17.16 10.19
CA SER A 68 -5.37 15.93 10.64
C SER A 68 -6.02 15.25 9.43
N GLY A 69 -5.41 14.17 8.93
CA GLY A 69 -5.97 13.35 7.85
C GLY A 69 -5.05 13.02 6.68
N ALA A 70 -3.90 13.67 6.53
CA ALA A 70 -2.97 13.35 5.43
C ALA A 70 -2.22 12.03 5.70
N LEU A 71 -2.43 11.02 4.84
CA LEU A 71 -1.70 9.75 4.88
C LEU A 71 -0.36 9.88 4.15
N ALA A 72 0.71 9.51 4.85
CA ALA A 72 2.07 9.47 4.34
C ALA A 72 2.41 8.12 3.68
N ALA A 73 1.81 7.02 4.12
CA ALA A 73 1.95 5.72 3.47
C ALA A 73 0.78 4.79 3.82
N ALA A 74 0.51 3.83 2.94
CA ALA A 74 -0.48 2.77 3.18
C ALA A 74 0.04 1.43 2.66
N PHE A 75 0.15 0.43 3.54
CA PHE A 75 0.56 -0.93 3.19
C PHE A 75 -0.64 -1.86 3.33
N HIS A 76 -0.95 -2.60 2.28
CA HIS A 76 -2.02 -3.58 2.29
C HIS A 76 -1.40 -4.96 2.50
N LEU A 77 -1.87 -5.67 3.51
CA LEU A 77 -1.37 -6.95 3.95
C LEU A 77 -2.40 -8.02 3.61
N SER A 78 -1.97 -8.99 2.81
CA SER A 78 -2.73 -10.22 2.58
C SER A 78 -2.63 -11.16 3.78
N LYS A 79 -3.48 -12.18 3.81
CA LYS A 79 -3.38 -13.29 4.76
C LYS A 79 -1.98 -13.93 4.78
N ALA A 80 -1.32 -14.02 3.61
CA ALA A 80 0.03 -14.56 3.50
C ALA A 80 1.07 -13.62 4.15
N ASP A 81 0.91 -12.31 3.98
CA ASP A 81 1.78 -11.32 4.62
C ASP A 81 1.64 -11.36 6.15
N LEU A 82 0.40 -11.42 6.66
CA LEU A 82 0.13 -11.55 8.08
C LEU A 82 0.71 -12.84 8.66
N ALA A 83 0.53 -13.98 7.97
CA ALA A 83 1.15 -15.25 8.36
C ALA A 83 2.69 -15.19 8.31
N TRP A 84 3.26 -14.42 7.38
CA TRP A 84 4.70 -14.20 7.31
C TRP A 84 5.23 -13.41 8.51
N PHE A 85 4.54 -12.32 8.90
CA PHE A 85 4.89 -11.50 10.07
C PHE A 85 4.67 -12.21 11.41
N ASN A 86 3.63 -13.04 11.53
CA ASN A 86 3.31 -13.79 12.74
C ASN A 86 4.09 -15.11 12.88
N GLY A 87 4.81 -15.52 11.83
CA GLY A 87 5.54 -16.77 11.80
C GLY A 87 6.77 -16.76 12.73
N LYS A 88 7.03 -17.90 13.38
CA LYS A 88 8.26 -18.08 14.18
C LYS A 88 9.49 -17.99 13.26
N PRO A 89 10.57 -17.31 13.69
CA PRO A 89 11.83 -17.33 12.95
C PRO A 89 12.34 -18.77 12.81
N SER A 90 12.91 -19.11 11.66
CA SER A 90 13.51 -20.43 11.40
C SER A 90 14.95 -20.27 10.93
N LEU A 91 15.77 -21.31 11.09
CA LEU A 91 17.19 -21.30 10.74
C LEU A 91 17.47 -20.97 9.26
N PHE A 92 16.50 -21.18 8.37
CA PHE A 92 16.63 -20.92 6.92
C PHE A 92 15.83 -19.70 6.44
N SER A 93 15.13 -19.01 7.35
CA SER A 93 14.31 -17.85 6.98
C SER A 93 14.36 -16.79 8.08
N SER A 94 14.93 -15.63 7.76
CA SER A 94 14.73 -14.41 8.55
C SER A 94 13.27 -13.97 8.39
N ARG A 95 12.33 -14.64 9.08
CA ARG A 95 10.97 -14.12 9.26
C ARG A 95 11.10 -12.95 10.22
N GLY A 96 10.66 -11.80 9.73
CA GLY A 96 10.86 -10.54 10.43
C GLY A 96 9.60 -10.21 11.20
N GLU A 97 9.77 -9.95 12.49
CA GLU A 97 8.84 -9.13 13.25
C GLU A 97 8.41 -7.92 12.39
N ALA A 98 7.10 -7.66 12.36
CA ALA A 98 6.56 -6.55 11.57
C ALA A 98 7.23 -5.27 12.03
N SER A 99 8.01 -4.65 11.16
CA SER A 99 8.78 -3.46 11.50
C SER A 99 8.63 -2.41 10.41
N LEU A 100 8.23 -1.21 10.81
CA LEU A 100 8.22 -0.04 9.96
C LEU A 100 9.58 0.63 10.02
N LYS A 101 10.27 0.68 8.88
CA LYS A 101 11.54 1.38 8.71
C LYS A 101 11.30 2.70 8.02
N VAL A 102 11.73 3.78 8.65
CA VAL A 102 11.66 5.14 8.10
C VAL A 102 13.08 5.67 7.96
N SER A 103 13.46 6.13 6.77
CA SER A 103 14.71 6.85 6.53
C SER A 103 14.40 8.25 6.04
N VAL A 104 15.00 9.26 6.67
CA VAL A 104 14.73 10.67 6.40
C VAL A 104 15.91 11.29 5.68
N TYR A 105 15.65 12.01 4.60
CA TYR A 105 16.67 12.62 3.75
C TYR A 105 16.40 14.12 3.59
N ALA A 106 17.47 14.91 3.57
CA ALA A 106 17.45 16.30 3.10
C ALA A 106 17.86 16.36 1.63
N GLY A 107 17.23 17.23 0.86
CA GLY A 107 17.48 17.43 -0.57
C GLY A 107 16.36 16.90 -1.46
N ARG A 108 16.56 17.00 -2.78
CA ARG A 108 15.56 16.56 -3.76
C ARG A 108 15.48 15.04 -3.86
N LYS A 109 14.27 14.53 -4.12
CA LYS A 109 14.04 13.12 -4.47
C LYS A 109 14.57 12.87 -5.88
N GLY A 110 15.50 11.93 -6.04
CA GLY A 110 16.04 11.55 -7.35
C GLY A 110 17.51 11.17 -7.31
N SER A 111 18.06 10.94 -8.49
CA SER A 111 19.49 10.76 -8.73
C SER A 111 19.91 11.54 -9.96
N THR A 112 21.09 12.16 -9.91
CA THR A 112 21.73 12.78 -11.07
C THR A 112 22.99 11.99 -11.37
N CYS A 113 23.15 11.54 -12.62
CA CYS A 113 24.32 10.74 -13.05
C CYS A 113 24.62 9.52 -12.16
N GLY A 114 23.58 8.85 -11.63
CA GLY A 114 23.72 7.67 -10.77
C GLY A 114 24.01 7.95 -9.28
N VAL A 115 24.16 9.21 -8.87
CA VAL A 115 24.38 9.60 -7.46
C VAL A 115 23.07 10.07 -6.85
N SER A 116 22.72 9.57 -5.66
CA SER A 116 21.49 9.97 -4.97
C SER A 116 21.55 11.45 -4.59
N SER A 117 20.52 12.23 -4.94
CA SER A 117 20.49 13.67 -4.71
C SER A 117 20.17 14.10 -3.26
N GLY A 118 19.95 13.15 -2.34
CA GLY A 118 19.55 13.43 -0.96
C GLY A 118 20.53 12.90 0.09
N ARG A 119 20.82 13.70 1.13
CA ARG A 119 21.66 13.33 2.27
C ARG A 119 20.81 12.70 3.37
N LEU A 120 21.21 11.53 3.87
CA LEU A 120 20.54 10.86 4.99
C LEU A 120 20.69 11.68 6.28
N LEU A 121 19.56 12.04 6.89
CA LEU A 121 19.51 12.71 8.19
C LEU A 121 19.43 11.72 9.36
N GLY A 122 18.63 10.66 9.18
CA GLY A 122 18.39 9.70 10.26
C GLY A 122 17.53 8.52 9.82
N LYS A 123 17.46 7.50 10.67
CA LYS A 123 16.64 6.30 10.49
C LYS A 123 15.90 5.98 11.78
N ALA A 124 14.67 5.50 11.63
CA ALA A 124 13.87 4.88 12.68
C ALA A 124 13.46 3.46 12.27
N THR A 125 13.40 2.54 13.24
CA THR A 125 12.79 1.22 13.08
C THR A 125 11.81 1.05 14.21
N ILE A 126 10.53 0.87 13.88
CA ILE A 126 9.41 0.80 14.83
C ILE A 126 8.82 -0.60 14.72
N PRO A 127 8.93 -1.45 15.76
CA PRO A 127 8.24 -2.73 15.77
C PRO A 127 6.73 -2.51 15.85
N LEU A 128 5.97 -3.35 15.15
CA LEU A 128 4.52 -3.29 15.05
C LEU A 128 3.93 -4.62 15.52
N ASP A 129 3.05 -4.58 16.52
CA ASP A 129 2.25 -5.75 16.87
C ASP A 129 0.98 -5.76 16.00
N LEU A 130 0.93 -6.68 15.04
CA LEU A 130 -0.21 -6.84 14.13
C LEU A 130 -1.26 -7.84 14.65
N LYS A 131 -1.10 -8.36 15.87
CA LYS A 131 -2.08 -9.29 16.45
C LYS A 131 -3.44 -8.62 16.61
N GLY A 132 -4.48 -9.29 16.13
CA GLY A 132 -5.86 -8.80 16.22
C GLY A 132 -6.22 -7.67 15.25
N ALA A 133 -5.30 -7.25 14.37
CA ALA A 133 -5.56 -6.20 13.39
C ALA A 133 -6.66 -6.56 12.37
N GLU A 134 -6.90 -7.86 12.16
CA GLU A 134 -8.00 -8.37 11.32
C GLU A 134 -9.38 -8.16 11.96
N ALA A 135 -9.45 -8.03 13.29
CA ALA A 135 -10.72 -7.96 14.03
C ALA A 135 -11.18 -6.51 14.28
N LYS A 136 -10.25 -5.59 14.55
CA LYS A 136 -10.58 -4.19 14.84
C LYS A 136 -9.43 -3.23 14.52
N PRO A 137 -9.72 -1.97 14.21
CA PRO A 137 -8.70 -0.94 14.12
C PRO A 137 -7.93 -0.74 15.42
N ALA A 138 -6.63 -0.48 15.31
CA ALA A 138 -5.74 -0.18 16.43
C ALA A 138 -4.68 0.86 16.04
N VAL A 139 -4.33 1.73 16.98
CA VAL A 139 -3.15 2.61 16.88
C VAL A 139 -1.96 1.84 17.43
N LEU A 140 -0.96 1.59 16.57
CA LEU A 140 0.24 0.84 16.93
C LEU A 140 1.35 1.74 17.46
N HIS A 141 1.38 2.99 17.00
CA HIS A 141 2.31 4.01 17.44
C HIS A 141 1.72 5.40 17.20
N SER A 142 1.96 6.33 18.11
CA SER A 142 1.66 7.75 17.89
C SER A 142 2.58 8.60 18.74
N GLY A 143 3.40 9.43 18.11
CA GLY A 143 4.27 10.36 18.83
C GLY A 143 5.55 10.71 18.10
N TRP A 144 6.42 11.39 18.82
CA TRP A 144 7.73 11.84 18.37
C TRP A 144 8.81 10.80 18.68
N ILE A 145 9.71 10.58 17.72
CA ILE A 145 10.89 9.72 17.86
C ILE A 145 12.15 10.45 17.39
N SER A 146 13.23 10.38 18.16
CA SER A 146 14.51 10.97 17.77
C SER A 146 15.19 10.12 16.69
N ILE A 147 15.61 10.76 15.60
CA ILE A 147 16.23 10.14 14.42
C ILE A 147 17.58 10.77 14.11
N GLY A 148 18.64 10.24 14.70
CA GLY A 148 20.01 10.65 14.42
C GLY A 148 20.98 10.28 15.53
N LYS A 149 22.12 9.66 15.17
CA LYS A 149 23.26 9.47 16.06
C LYS A 149 24.39 10.39 15.56
N ARG A 150 24.79 11.39 16.35
CA ARG A 150 26.16 11.89 16.27
C ARG A 150 27.01 10.97 17.14
N ALA A 151 28.05 10.38 16.55
CA ALA A 151 29.01 9.59 17.30
C ALA A 151 29.55 10.42 18.48
N GLY A 152 29.38 9.92 19.70
CA GLY A 152 30.16 10.35 20.88
C GLY A 152 29.58 11.43 21.80
N LYS A 153 28.47 12.12 21.50
CA LYS A 153 27.84 13.05 22.47
C LYS A 153 26.32 13.07 22.34
N VAL A 154 25.63 12.50 23.32
CA VAL A 154 24.17 12.66 23.48
C VAL A 154 23.94 14.06 24.03
N CYS A 155 23.68 15.02 23.15
CA CYS A 155 23.04 16.28 23.53
C CYS A 155 21.58 16.21 23.03
N PRO A 156 20.59 16.03 23.92
CA PRO A 156 19.17 15.95 23.56
C PRO A 156 18.68 17.16 22.74
N ALA A 157 19.27 18.33 22.97
CA ALA A 157 18.94 19.58 22.27
C ALA A 157 19.33 19.63 20.77
N ALA A 158 20.08 18.63 20.27
CA ALA A 158 20.60 18.62 18.89
C ALA A 158 20.12 17.41 18.05
N ALA A 159 19.11 16.68 18.52
CA ALA A 159 18.55 15.54 17.78
C ALA A 159 17.43 16.00 16.82
N THR A 160 17.44 15.48 15.59
CA THR A 160 16.30 15.56 14.69
C THR A 160 15.20 14.64 15.22
N GLU A 161 13.94 15.08 15.23
CA GLU A 161 12.79 14.31 15.70
C GLU A 161 11.76 14.13 14.59
N LEU A 162 11.15 12.95 14.53
CA LEU A 162 10.13 12.57 13.58
C LEU A 162 8.83 12.27 14.34
N SER A 163 7.74 12.94 14.00
CA SER A 163 6.40 12.57 14.45
C SER A 163 5.72 11.70 13.40
N LEU A 164 5.01 10.66 13.84
CA LEU A 164 4.09 9.90 13.00
C LEU A 164 3.04 9.16 13.84
N THR A 165 1.92 8.86 13.21
CA THR A 165 0.91 7.93 13.73
C THR A 165 0.83 6.71 12.82
N ILE A 166 0.88 5.51 13.40
CA ILE A 166 0.76 4.24 12.72
C ILE A 166 -0.52 3.56 13.20
N ARG A 167 -1.40 3.19 12.26
CA ARG A 167 -2.65 2.47 12.53
C ARG A 167 -2.68 1.18 11.73
N ALA A 168 -3.26 0.13 12.29
CA ALA A 168 -3.67 -1.05 11.54
C ALA A 168 -5.19 -1.17 11.60
N GLU A 169 -5.82 -1.46 10.48
CA GLU A 169 -7.26 -1.60 10.38
C GLU A 169 -7.66 -2.79 9.48
N PRO A 170 -8.79 -3.47 9.76
CA PRO A 170 -9.36 -4.44 8.85
C PRO A 170 -9.66 -3.79 7.49
N ASP A 171 -9.31 -4.49 6.41
CA ASP A 171 -9.57 -4.09 5.02
C ASP A 171 -10.37 -5.21 4.33
N PRO A 172 -11.65 -5.45 4.72
CA PRO A 172 -12.41 -6.57 4.19
C PRO A 172 -12.59 -6.42 2.67
N ARG A 173 -12.09 -7.39 1.91
CA ARG A 173 -12.25 -7.44 0.46
C ARG A 173 -12.99 -8.72 0.07
N PHE A 174 -13.93 -8.57 -0.84
CA PHE A 174 -14.54 -9.69 -1.52
C PHE A 174 -13.57 -10.20 -2.58
N VAL A 175 -13.04 -11.40 -2.38
CA VAL A 175 -12.24 -12.09 -3.38
C VAL A 175 -13.14 -13.09 -4.08
N PHE A 176 -13.29 -12.92 -5.39
CA PHE A 176 -13.94 -13.89 -6.25
C PHE A 176 -12.85 -14.85 -6.71
N GLU A 177 -12.83 -16.04 -6.13
CA GLU A 177 -11.99 -17.13 -6.58
C GLU A 177 -12.81 -17.96 -7.57
N PHE A 178 -12.27 -18.17 -8.76
CA PHE A 178 -12.87 -19.03 -9.77
C PHE A 178 -12.31 -20.44 -9.61
N ASP A 179 -13.16 -21.46 -9.65
CA ASP A 179 -12.77 -22.88 -9.59
C ASP A 179 -12.02 -23.36 -10.86
N GLY A 180 -11.62 -22.45 -11.76
CA GLY A 180 -10.92 -22.75 -13.00
C GLY A 180 -10.34 -21.50 -13.67
N GLU A 181 -9.54 -21.72 -14.72
CA GLU A 181 -9.01 -20.64 -15.56
C GLU A 181 -10.18 -19.82 -16.14
N PRO A 182 -10.17 -18.48 -16.02
CA PRO A 182 -11.21 -17.66 -16.63
C PRO A 182 -11.20 -17.90 -18.14
N GLU A 183 -12.28 -18.48 -18.67
CA GLU A 183 -12.45 -18.61 -20.11
C GLU A 183 -12.43 -17.21 -20.74
N CYS A 184 -11.45 -16.95 -21.59
CA CYS A 184 -11.44 -15.77 -22.45
C CYS A 184 -12.67 -15.85 -23.37
N SER A 185 -13.74 -15.14 -23.02
CA SER A 185 -14.91 -15.01 -23.89
C SER A 185 -14.50 -14.24 -25.15
N PRO A 186 -14.63 -14.82 -26.37
CA PRO A 186 -14.09 -14.25 -27.60
C PRO A 186 -14.97 -13.13 -28.21
N GLN A 187 -15.81 -12.47 -27.42
CA GLN A 187 -16.67 -11.41 -27.93
C GLN A 187 -15.86 -10.13 -28.13
N VAL A 188 -15.47 -9.87 -29.38
CA VAL A 188 -14.90 -8.59 -29.80
C VAL A 188 -16.05 -7.70 -30.27
N LEU A 189 -16.37 -6.66 -29.51
CA LEU A 189 -17.27 -5.60 -29.96
C LEU A 189 -16.46 -4.59 -30.79
N GLN A 190 -16.95 -4.32 -32.01
CA GLN A 190 -16.41 -3.28 -32.86
C GLN A 190 -16.95 -1.92 -32.39
N VAL A 191 -16.07 -1.07 -31.89
CA VAL A 191 -16.39 0.28 -31.42
C VAL A 191 -15.91 1.25 -32.50
N GLY A 192 -16.82 1.63 -33.42
CA GLY A 192 -16.49 2.47 -34.58
C GLY A 192 -15.89 1.70 -35.76
N SER A 193 -15.56 2.41 -36.84
CA SER A 193 -15.29 1.79 -38.16
C SER A 193 -14.03 0.90 -38.22
N SER A 194 -13.10 0.96 -37.25
CA SER A 194 -11.90 0.12 -37.27
C SER A 194 -11.38 -0.40 -35.92
N MET A 195 -11.90 0.08 -34.78
CA MET A 195 -11.36 -0.29 -33.47
C MET A 195 -12.12 -1.46 -32.84
N LYS A 196 -11.38 -2.49 -32.41
CA LYS A 196 -11.88 -3.71 -31.79
C LYS A 196 -11.40 -3.77 -30.34
N GLN A 197 -12.32 -3.93 -29.38
CA GLN A 197 -11.97 -4.07 -27.96
C GLN A 197 -12.31 -5.48 -27.44
N PRO A 198 -11.38 -6.14 -26.71
CA PRO A 198 -11.68 -7.40 -26.03
C PRO A 198 -12.60 -7.15 -24.83
N MET A 199 -13.71 -7.90 -24.76
CA MET A 199 -14.63 -7.88 -23.62
C MET A 199 -14.54 -9.20 -22.86
N PHE A 200 -14.27 -9.12 -21.56
CA PHE A 200 -14.33 -10.27 -20.67
C PHE A 200 -15.75 -10.37 -20.10
N THR A 201 -16.51 -11.38 -20.52
CA THR A 201 -17.83 -11.66 -19.95
C THR A 201 -17.73 -12.79 -18.94
N CYS A 202 -17.83 -12.48 -17.65
CA CYS A 202 -17.97 -13.50 -16.62
C CYS A 202 -19.46 -13.84 -16.45
N LYS A 203 -19.86 -15.07 -16.76
CA LYS A 203 -21.24 -15.55 -16.50
C LYS A 203 -21.32 -16.11 -15.08
N PHE A 204 -22.07 -15.43 -14.22
CA PHE A 204 -22.35 -15.89 -12.86
C PHE A 204 -23.40 -17.01 -12.89
N GLY A 205 -23.02 -18.22 -12.50
CA GLY A 205 -23.94 -19.33 -12.29
C GLY A 205 -23.96 -19.73 -10.82
N CYS A 206 -25.00 -19.37 -10.09
CA CYS A 206 -25.25 -19.95 -8.77
C CYS A 206 -25.74 -21.39 -8.96
N ARG A 207 -24.87 -22.39 -8.77
CA ARG A 207 -25.33 -23.76 -8.53
C ARG A 207 -25.64 -23.87 -7.05
N SER A 208 -26.91 -23.79 -6.67
CA SER A 208 -27.32 -24.15 -5.31
C SER A 208 -27.05 -25.63 -5.08
N ASN A 209 -26.66 -25.99 -3.86
CA ASN A 209 -26.27 -27.34 -3.44
C ASN A 209 -27.44 -28.37 -3.49
N SER A 210 -28.59 -27.99 -4.05
CA SER A 210 -29.82 -28.77 -4.10
C SER A 210 -29.97 -29.67 -5.34
N ASP A 211 -29.16 -29.48 -6.38
CA ASP A 211 -29.34 -30.20 -7.66
C ASP A 211 -28.63 -31.55 -7.76
N LEU A 212 -27.95 -32.01 -6.70
CA LEU A 212 -27.31 -33.34 -6.68
C LEU A 212 -28.29 -34.50 -6.47
N ARG A 213 -29.62 -34.28 -6.45
CA ARG A 213 -30.62 -35.35 -6.22
C ARG A 213 -31.69 -35.48 -7.33
N ARG A 214 -31.29 -35.43 -8.60
CA ARG A 214 -32.13 -36.00 -9.67
C ARG A 214 -31.32 -36.84 -10.65
N PRO A 215 -31.43 -38.18 -10.60
CA PRO A 215 -31.13 -39.01 -11.75
C PRO A 215 -32.37 -39.05 -12.65
N GLY A 216 -32.33 -38.37 -13.80
CA GLY A 216 -33.26 -38.65 -14.90
C GLY A 216 -33.85 -37.46 -15.66
N CYS A 217 -33.75 -37.57 -16.99
CA CYS A 217 -34.43 -36.83 -18.06
C CYS A 217 -33.99 -35.37 -18.33
N SER A 218 -33.62 -34.97 -19.55
CA SER A 218 -33.64 -35.66 -20.85
C SER A 218 -32.73 -34.94 -21.85
N ARG A 219 -32.02 -35.74 -22.67
CA ARG A 219 -31.58 -35.33 -24.01
C ARG A 219 -32.84 -35.00 -24.82
N SER A 220 -32.80 -33.86 -25.51
CA SER A 220 -33.21 -33.65 -26.92
C SER A 220 -34.02 -32.36 -27.13
N ALA A 221 -33.45 -31.43 -27.89
CA ALA A 221 -34.20 -30.62 -28.83
C ALA A 221 -33.25 -30.13 -29.94
N THR A 222 -33.11 -30.95 -30.97
CA THR A 222 -32.68 -30.53 -32.32
C THR A 222 -33.54 -29.36 -32.83
N PRO A 223 -32.98 -28.39 -33.57
CA PRO A 223 -33.78 -27.31 -34.14
C PRO A 223 -34.63 -27.81 -35.31
N ARG A 224 -35.96 -27.68 -35.18
CA ARG A 224 -36.92 -27.94 -36.26
C ARG A 224 -36.67 -26.99 -37.44
N ARG A 225 -36.33 -27.54 -38.61
CA ARG A 225 -36.41 -26.87 -39.92
C ARG A 225 -37.87 -26.53 -40.25
N ARG A 226 -38.13 -25.30 -40.72
CA ARG A 226 -39.40 -24.89 -41.33
C ARG A 226 -39.52 -25.48 -42.76
N PRO A 227 -40.72 -25.88 -43.22
CA PRO A 227 -40.91 -26.36 -44.58
C PRO A 227 -41.01 -25.19 -45.58
N ARG A 228 -40.35 -25.35 -46.74
CA ARG A 228 -40.61 -24.59 -47.97
C ARG A 228 -41.82 -25.23 -48.65
N SER A 229 -42.88 -24.48 -48.93
CA SER A 229 -43.88 -24.87 -49.93
C SER A 229 -43.53 -24.25 -51.28
N ALA A 230 -43.76 -25.03 -52.32
CA ALA A 230 -43.33 -24.82 -53.69
C ALA A 230 -44.30 -23.94 -54.49
N ARG A 231 -43.76 -23.27 -55.51
CA ARG A 231 -44.48 -22.98 -56.75
C ARG A 231 -43.50 -23.06 -57.92
N GLY A 232 -43.58 -24.17 -58.65
CA GLY A 232 -43.05 -24.35 -60.00
C GLY A 232 -44.23 -24.58 -60.94
N GLY A 233 -44.18 -23.98 -62.12
CA GLY A 233 -45.30 -23.84 -63.04
C GLY A 233 -45.61 -25.04 -63.94
N ARG A 234 -46.73 -24.87 -64.64
CA ARG A 234 -46.93 -25.18 -66.06
C ARG A 234 -47.73 -24.03 -66.65
#